data_AF-A0A954HBK8-F1
#
_entry.id   AF-A0A954HBK8-F1
#
_cell.length_a   1.000
_cell.length_b   1.000
_cell.length_c   1.000
_cell.angle_alpha   90.00
_cell.angle_beta   90.00
_cell.angle_gamma   90.00
#
_symmetry.space_group_name_H-M   'P 1'
#
loop_
_entity.id
_entity.type
_entity.pdbx_description
1 polymer ?
#
loop_
_entity_poly.entity_id
_entity_poly.type
_entity_poly.pdbx_seq_one_letter_code
_entity_poly.pdbx_strand_id
1 'polypeptide(L)'
;MSQTVSSRWMSWRGLRWNSDLDQMGSIVQFCDRMLQFLCETSTSEDFLKQLLPEMATEFSAQRICIWERTPKWELLTELGRAGSNETDFRQFEEILDRGEACFSSQGSVPALMVPLEIGAGTSLVLVMEGSRIDSNMLESAVACGRFLAHCLHLI
;
A
#
# COMPACT_ATOMS: atom_id res chain seq x y z
N MET A 1 7.00 -30.66 2.84
CA MET A 1 6.69 -29.83 1.65
C MET A 1 7.22 -28.45 1.94
N SER A 2 8.37 -28.08 1.37
CA SER A 2 8.95 -26.75 1.55
C SER A 2 8.04 -25.75 0.82
N GLN A 3 7.32 -24.90 1.55
CA GLN A 3 6.60 -23.81 0.91
C GLN A 3 7.64 -22.89 0.26
N THR A 4 7.57 -22.75 -1.07
CA THR A 4 8.43 -21.83 -1.81
C THR A 4 8.03 -20.43 -1.40
N VAL A 5 8.80 -19.88 -0.48
CA VAL A 5 8.74 -18.47 -0.10
C VAL A 5 9.03 -17.64 -1.34
N SER A 6 8.06 -16.83 -1.77
CA SER A 6 8.17 -16.00 -2.97
C SER A 6 7.93 -14.55 -2.59
N SER A 7 8.91 -13.69 -2.86
CA SER A 7 8.74 -12.25 -2.85
C SER A 7 8.85 -11.71 -4.27
N ARG A 8 7.96 -10.79 -4.64
CA ARG A 8 7.95 -10.12 -5.94
C ARG A 8 8.08 -8.62 -5.71
N TRP A 9 9.06 -8.01 -6.36
CA TRP A 9 9.35 -6.58 -6.25
C TRP A 9 8.91 -5.84 -7.50
N MET A 10 8.49 -4.59 -7.34
CA MET A 10 8.07 -3.75 -8.45
C MET A 10 8.24 -2.26 -8.16
N SER A 11 8.95 -1.57 -9.06
CA SER A 11 9.00 -0.11 -9.10
C SER A 11 7.86 0.47 -9.96
N TRP A 12 7.55 1.74 -9.74
CA TRP A 12 6.66 2.51 -10.62
C TRP A 12 7.08 2.47 -12.09
N ARG A 13 8.39 2.55 -12.37
CA ARG A 13 8.93 2.49 -13.73
C ARG A 13 8.76 1.11 -14.38
N GLY A 14 8.58 0.06 -13.57
CA GLY A 14 8.34 -1.30 -14.01
C GLY A 14 6.88 -1.60 -14.35
N LEU A 15 5.94 -0.67 -14.10
CA LEU A 15 4.53 -0.87 -14.41
C LEU A 15 4.29 -1.03 -15.90
N ARG A 16 3.54 -2.08 -16.26
CA ARG A 16 3.16 -2.37 -17.63
C ARG A 16 1.84 -1.68 -17.94
N TRP A 17 1.88 -0.41 -18.31
CA TRP A 17 0.67 0.38 -18.62
C TRP A 17 -0.17 -0.11 -19.81
N ASN A 18 0.25 -1.18 -20.48
CA ASN A 18 -0.42 -1.77 -21.64
C ASN A 18 -0.96 -3.18 -21.33
N SER A 19 -1.00 -3.61 -20.07
CA SER A 19 -1.65 -4.85 -19.65
C SER A 19 -3.18 -4.67 -19.56
N ASP A 20 -3.92 -5.78 -19.40
CA ASP A 20 -5.38 -5.90 -19.54
C ASP A 20 -6.18 -4.63 -19.18
N LEU A 21 -6.84 -4.06 -20.18
CA LEU A 21 -7.58 -2.78 -20.12
C LEU A 21 -8.60 -2.73 -18.98
N ASP A 22 -9.20 -3.88 -18.62
CA ASP A 22 -10.22 -3.97 -17.58
C ASP A 22 -9.65 -3.68 -16.18
N GLN A 23 -8.47 -4.20 -15.86
CA GLN A 23 -7.84 -3.99 -14.56
C GLN A 23 -7.34 -2.54 -14.41
N MET A 24 -6.83 -1.96 -15.49
CA MET A 24 -6.40 -0.56 -15.52
C MET A 24 -7.56 0.42 -15.38
N GLY A 25 -8.71 0.10 -15.98
CA GLY A 25 -9.93 0.90 -15.84
C GLY A 25 -10.39 1.03 -14.39
N SER A 26 -10.38 -0.07 -13.63
CA SER A 26 -10.74 -0.06 -12.20
C SER A 26 -9.80 0.83 -11.38
N ILE A 27 -8.49 0.69 -11.60
CA ILE A 27 -7.47 1.46 -10.85
C ILE A 27 -7.59 2.96 -11.12
N VAL A 28 -7.80 3.36 -12.39
CA VAL A 28 -7.96 4.78 -12.73
C VAL A 28 -9.21 5.35 -12.08
N GLN A 29 -10.34 4.63 -12.13
CA GLN A 29 -11.56 5.03 -11.43
C GLN A 29 -11.36 5.13 -9.92
N PHE A 30 -10.60 4.20 -9.34
CA PHE A 30 -10.27 4.24 -7.92
C PHE A 30 -9.40 5.47 -7.58
N CYS A 31 -8.40 5.79 -8.41
CA CYS A 31 -7.58 6.99 -8.23
C CYS A 31 -8.41 8.28 -8.33
N ASP A 32 -9.38 8.34 -9.25
CA ASP A 32 -10.31 9.46 -9.31
C ASP A 32 -11.14 9.59 -8.02
N ARG A 33 -11.65 8.48 -7.47
CA ARG A 33 -12.33 8.48 -6.15
C ARG A 33 -11.42 8.97 -5.03
N MET A 34 -10.12 8.63 -5.05
CA MET A 34 -9.16 9.16 -4.07
C MET A 34 -9.04 10.69 -4.14
N LEU A 35 -9.09 11.30 -5.33
CA LEU A 35 -9.12 12.77 -5.44
C LEU A 35 -10.42 13.36 -4.91
N GLN A 36 -11.55 12.69 -5.14
CA GLN A 36 -12.83 13.14 -4.62
C GLN A 36 -12.81 13.18 -3.09
N PHE A 37 -12.31 12.13 -2.43
CA PHE A 37 -12.13 12.14 -0.97
C PHE A 37 -11.17 13.23 -0.49
N LEU A 38 -10.09 13.49 -1.23
CA LEU A 38 -9.16 14.59 -0.92
C LEU A 38 -9.87 15.96 -0.95
N CYS A 39 -10.73 16.21 -1.94
CA CYS A 39 -11.51 17.45 -2.05
C CYS A 39 -12.56 17.63 -0.94
N GLU A 40 -13.04 16.52 -0.36
CA GLU A 40 -14.07 16.51 0.68
C GLU A 40 -13.50 16.55 2.11
N THR A 41 -12.18 16.47 2.26
CA THR A 41 -11.50 16.39 3.56
C THR A 41 -10.57 17.57 3.79
N SER A 42 -10.27 17.86 5.05
CA SER A 42 -9.42 19.00 5.45
C SER A 42 -8.18 18.59 6.23
N THR A 43 -8.07 17.32 6.60
CA THR A 43 -6.92 16.76 7.33
C THR A 43 -6.56 15.39 6.76
N SER A 44 -5.28 15.04 6.83
CA SER A 44 -4.78 13.72 6.42
C SER A 44 -5.46 12.58 7.20
N GLU A 45 -5.80 12.81 8.47
CA GLU A 45 -6.51 11.83 9.30
C GLU A 45 -7.93 11.55 8.76
N ASP A 46 -8.71 12.58 8.44
CA ASP A 46 -10.06 12.42 7.91
C ASP A 46 -10.05 11.79 6.51
N PHE A 47 -9.08 12.20 5.68
CA PHE A 47 -8.84 11.58 4.38
C PHE A 47 -8.57 10.08 4.49
N LEU A 48 -7.64 9.68 5.37
CA LEU A 48 -7.29 8.27 5.56
C LEU A 48 -8.44 7.46 6.17
N LYS A 49 -9.24 8.04 7.07
CA LYS A 49 -10.43 7.39 7.63
C LYS A 49 -11.47 7.05 6.56
N GLN A 50 -11.64 7.91 5.54
CA GLN A 50 -12.53 7.64 4.42
C GLN A 50 -11.93 6.68 3.39
N LEU A 51 -10.63 6.83 3.10
CA LEU A 51 -9.96 6.08 2.05
C LEU A 51 -9.67 4.62 2.42
N LEU A 52 -9.21 4.35 3.64
CA LEU A 52 -8.74 3.01 4.02
C LEU A 52 -9.80 1.91 3.86
N PRO A 53 -11.08 2.10 4.21
CA PRO A 53 -12.13 1.10 3.96
C PRO A 53 -12.30 0.75 2.48
N GLU A 54 -12.22 1.75 1.60
CA GLU A 54 -12.34 1.58 0.16
C GLU A 54 -11.12 0.84 -0.40
N MET A 55 -9.90 1.21 0.03
CA MET A 55 -8.68 0.48 -0.33
C MET A 55 -8.72 -0.97 0.17
N ALA A 56 -9.15 -1.20 1.42
CA ALA A 56 -9.27 -2.55 1.96
C ALA A 56 -10.23 -3.40 1.13
N THR A 57 -11.33 -2.81 0.65
CA THR A 57 -12.30 -3.48 -0.21
C THR A 57 -11.70 -3.78 -1.59
N GLU A 58 -11.08 -2.81 -2.25
CA GLU A 58 -10.45 -2.96 -3.57
C GLU A 58 -9.41 -4.08 -3.59
N PHE A 59 -8.56 -4.15 -2.55
CA PHE A 59 -7.50 -5.15 -2.45
C PHE A 59 -7.92 -6.41 -1.70
N SER A 60 -9.18 -6.52 -1.25
CA SER A 60 -9.64 -7.61 -0.37
C SER A 60 -8.72 -7.82 0.85
N ALA A 61 -8.16 -6.72 1.38
CA ALA A 61 -7.26 -6.74 2.52
C ALA A 61 -8.05 -6.94 3.81
N GLN A 62 -7.59 -7.86 4.67
CA GLN A 62 -8.13 -8.07 6.02
C GLN A 62 -7.59 -7.03 7.01
N ARG A 63 -6.40 -6.52 6.71
CA ARG A 63 -5.77 -5.42 7.40
C ARG A 63 -5.11 -4.49 6.40
N ILE A 64 -5.28 -3.20 6.60
CA ILE A 64 -4.56 -2.16 5.88
C ILE A 64 -4.04 -1.15 6.91
N CYS A 65 -2.78 -0.76 6.80
CA CYS A 65 -2.18 0.19 7.72
C CYS A 65 -1.08 1.02 7.04
N ILE A 66 -0.78 2.17 7.64
CA ILE A 66 0.32 3.02 7.22
C ILE A 66 1.27 3.18 8.39
N TRP A 67 2.54 2.91 8.14
CA TRP A 67 3.62 3.11 9.09
C TRP A 67 4.43 4.33 8.69
N GLU A 68 4.79 5.16 9.67
CA GLU A 68 5.65 6.32 9.52
C GLU A 68 7.00 6.07 10.21
N ARG A 69 8.09 6.55 9.60
CA ARG A 69 9.43 6.54 10.22
C ARG A 69 9.87 7.94 10.63
N THR A 70 9.77 8.26 11.92
CA THR A 70 10.21 9.57 12.49
C THR A 70 10.62 9.48 13.98
N PRO A 71 11.90 9.28 14.39
CA PRO A 71 13.00 8.53 13.77
C PRO A 71 12.87 7.00 13.92
N LYS A 72 11.84 6.55 14.66
CA LYS A 72 11.45 5.13 14.81
C LYS A 72 10.17 4.88 14.02
N TRP A 73 9.82 3.60 13.85
CA TRP A 73 8.57 3.20 13.23
C TRP A 73 7.39 3.40 14.17
N GLU A 74 6.39 4.12 13.71
CA GLU A 74 5.13 4.35 14.41
C GLU A 74 3.95 4.05 13.48
N LEU A 75 2.90 3.46 14.04
CA LEU A 75 1.68 3.14 13.30
C LEU A 75 0.84 4.42 13.20
N LEU A 76 0.72 4.96 11.99
CA LEU A 76 -0.03 6.19 11.74
C LEU A 76 -1.54 5.95 11.75
N THR A 77 -1.96 4.86 11.09
CA THR A 77 -3.37 4.48 10.99
C THR A 77 -3.50 3.01 10.62
N GLU A 78 -4.60 2.39 11.04
CA GLU A 78 -4.89 0.98 10.84
C GLU A 78 -6.39 0.74 10.71
N LEU A 79 -6.75 -0.13 9.77
CA LEU A 79 -8.08 -0.70 9.65
C LEU A 79 -7.97 -2.23 9.57
N GLY A 80 -8.79 -2.92 10.35
CA GLY A 80 -8.86 -4.38 10.35
C GLY A 80 -7.88 -5.04 11.32
N ARG A 81 -7.61 -6.33 11.12
CA ARG A 81 -6.70 -7.14 11.96
C ARG A 81 -6.03 -8.21 11.10
N ALA A 82 -4.73 -8.38 11.24
CA ALA A 82 -3.98 -9.45 10.60
C ALA A 82 -3.73 -10.60 11.56
N GLY A 83 -3.30 -11.74 10.99
CA GLY A 83 -3.05 -12.97 11.73
C GLY A 83 -1.80 -12.97 12.62
N SER A 84 -0.97 -11.91 12.62
CA SER A 84 0.22 -11.81 13.47
C SER A 84 0.37 -10.42 14.11
N ASN A 85 0.92 -10.38 15.33
CA ASN A 85 1.11 -9.16 16.10
C ASN A 85 2.48 -8.48 15.88
N GLU A 86 3.45 -9.15 15.24
CA GLU A 86 4.80 -8.62 15.08
C GLU A 86 5.04 -8.18 13.63
N THR A 87 5.35 -6.90 13.45
CA THR A 87 5.69 -6.32 12.14
C THR A 87 7.20 -6.41 11.92
N ASP A 88 7.63 -7.03 10.83
CA ASP A 88 9.05 -7.10 10.46
C ASP A 88 9.49 -5.80 9.77
N PHE A 89 9.95 -4.84 10.57
CA PHE A 89 10.42 -3.55 10.09
C PHE A 89 11.63 -3.63 9.15
N ARG A 90 12.35 -4.76 9.09
CA ARG A 90 13.45 -4.94 8.15
C ARG A 90 12.97 -4.90 6.69
N GLN A 91 11.77 -5.44 6.42
CA GLN A 91 11.19 -5.37 5.08
C GLN A 91 10.81 -3.93 4.72
N PHE A 92 10.40 -3.11 5.70
CA PHE A 92 10.07 -1.71 5.45
C PHE A 92 11.33 -0.90 5.10
N GLU A 93 12.44 -1.17 5.79
CA GLU A 93 13.73 -0.56 5.43
C GLU A 93 14.14 -0.94 4.00
N GLU A 94 14.03 -2.23 3.63
CA GLU A 94 14.37 -2.68 2.28
C GLU A 94 13.48 -2.04 1.19
N ILE A 95 12.19 -1.87 1.48
CA ILE A 95 11.23 -1.22 0.59
C ILE A 95 11.56 0.26 0.38
N LEU A 96 11.88 0.97 1.45
CA LEU A 96 12.29 2.37 1.37
C LEU A 96 13.63 2.54 0.65
N ASP A 97 14.61 1.67 0.93
CA ASP A 97 15.94 1.72 0.30
C ASP A 97 15.86 1.48 -1.22
N ARG A 98 14.96 0.59 -1.65
CA ARG A 98 14.75 0.28 -3.07
C ARG A 98 13.85 1.28 -3.78
N GLY A 99 12.92 1.91 -3.07
CA GLY A 99 11.82 2.66 -3.69
C GLY A 99 10.88 1.77 -4.50
N GLU A 100 10.71 0.51 -4.08
CA GLU A 100 9.93 -0.51 -4.78
C GLU A 100 8.86 -1.10 -3.86
N ALA A 101 7.67 -1.35 -4.40
CA ALA A 101 6.66 -2.13 -3.70
C ALA A 101 7.03 -3.62 -3.72
N CYS A 102 6.57 -4.34 -2.71
CA CYS A 102 6.84 -5.75 -2.52
C CYS A 102 5.53 -6.51 -2.26
N PHE A 103 5.32 -7.59 -2.99
CA PHE A 103 4.46 -8.68 -2.55
C PHE A 103 5.29 -9.70 -1.79
N SER A 104 4.86 -10.07 -0.59
CA SER A 104 5.48 -11.09 0.23
C SER A 104 4.46 -12.15 0.61
N SER A 105 4.76 -13.41 0.29
CA SER A 105 4.06 -14.55 0.88
C SER A 105 4.72 -15.03 2.19
N GLN A 106 5.70 -14.27 2.72
CA GLN A 106 6.35 -14.56 4.00
C GLN A 106 5.51 -13.99 5.14
N GLY A 107 5.04 -14.85 6.04
CA GLY A 107 4.25 -14.44 7.20
C GLY A 107 3.06 -15.36 7.44
N SER A 108 2.19 -14.97 8.37
CA SER A 108 0.93 -15.69 8.62
C SER A 108 -0.06 -15.56 7.47
N VAL A 109 -0.02 -14.42 6.76
CA VAL A 109 -0.86 -14.11 5.60
C VAL A 109 -0.02 -13.37 4.54
N PRO A 110 -0.37 -13.46 3.25
CA PRO A 110 0.27 -12.65 2.22
C PRO A 110 0.10 -11.15 2.47
N ALA A 111 1.11 -10.39 2.08
CA ALA A 111 1.17 -8.95 2.24
C ALA A 111 1.64 -8.23 0.97
N LEU A 112 1.07 -7.07 0.72
CA LEU A 112 1.58 -6.05 -0.19
C LEU A 112 2.09 -4.89 0.66
N MET A 113 3.30 -4.43 0.37
CA MET A 113 3.91 -3.30 1.04
C MET A 113 4.37 -2.29 -0.02
N VAL A 114 4.00 -1.04 0.14
CA VAL A 114 4.23 0.01 -0.85
C VAL A 114 4.88 1.22 -0.17
N PRO A 115 6.04 1.69 -0.63
CA PRO A 115 6.63 2.92 -0.12
C PRO A 115 5.78 4.11 -0.59
N LEU A 116 5.45 5.02 0.32
CA LEU A 116 4.82 6.29 -0.02
C LEU A 116 5.85 7.40 0.15
N GLU A 117 6.30 7.94 -0.98
CA GLU A 117 7.30 9.02 -1.00
C GLU A 117 6.61 10.38 -0.77
N ILE A 118 6.69 10.89 0.45
CA ILE A 118 6.07 12.17 0.84
C ILE A 118 7.15 13.19 1.15
N GLY A 119 7.66 13.85 0.10
CA GLY A 119 8.64 14.94 0.23
C GLY A 119 9.93 14.56 1.00
N ALA A 120 10.71 15.57 1.39
CA ALA A 120 11.95 15.35 2.13
C ALA A 120 11.67 15.26 3.65
N GLY A 121 11.87 14.08 4.24
CA GLY A 121 11.97 13.91 5.70
C GLY A 121 10.99 12.90 6.32
N THR A 122 9.91 12.53 5.62
CA THR A 122 8.94 11.55 6.09
C THR A 122 8.95 10.32 5.19
N SER A 123 9.18 9.14 5.77
CA SER A 123 9.10 7.88 5.05
C SER A 123 7.89 7.09 5.52
N LEU A 124 6.94 6.86 4.63
CA LEU A 124 5.76 6.07 4.93
C LEU A 124 5.78 4.74 4.17
N VAL A 125 5.20 3.70 4.78
CA VAL A 125 4.96 2.41 4.13
C VAL A 125 3.49 2.04 4.32
N LEU A 126 2.78 1.88 3.21
CA LEU A 126 1.45 1.28 3.18
C LEU A 126 1.60 -0.24 3.21
N VAL A 127 0.85 -0.91 4.07
CA VAL A 127 0.84 -2.37 4.20
C VAL A 127 -0.60 -2.87 4.08
N MET A 128 -0.81 -3.85 3.21
CA MET A 128 -2.09 -4.52 2.98
C MET A 128 -1.90 -6.03 3.15
N GLU A 129 -2.61 -6.63 4.09
CA GLU A 129 -2.47 -8.04 4.47
C GLU A 129 -3.80 -8.78 4.33
N GLY A 130 -3.78 -10.01 3.84
CA GLY A 130 -4.99 -10.83 3.77
C GLY A 130 -4.83 -12.11 2.96
N SER A 131 -5.68 -13.10 3.23
CA SER A 131 -5.62 -14.40 2.55
C SER A 131 -5.93 -14.36 1.05
N ARG A 132 -6.52 -13.26 0.57
CA ARG A 132 -6.82 -13.02 -0.85
C ARG A 132 -5.81 -12.11 -1.55
N ILE A 133 -4.83 -11.58 -0.81
CA ILE A 133 -3.75 -10.78 -1.38
C ILE A 133 -2.85 -11.70 -2.21
N ASP A 134 -2.59 -11.31 -3.46
CA ASP A 134 -1.72 -12.06 -4.36
C ASP A 134 -0.76 -11.14 -5.14
N SER A 135 0.19 -11.76 -5.83
CA SER A 135 1.24 -11.05 -6.56
C SER A 135 0.77 -10.29 -7.81
N ASN A 136 -0.44 -10.57 -8.32
CA ASN A 136 -1.01 -9.89 -9.49
C ASN A 136 -1.58 -8.52 -9.12
N MET A 137 -1.93 -8.32 -7.85
CA MET A 137 -2.37 -7.03 -7.31
C MET A 137 -1.22 -6.01 -7.14
N LEU A 138 0.04 -6.44 -7.30
CA LEU A 138 1.21 -5.60 -7.07
C LEU A 138 1.25 -4.38 -8.02
N GLU A 139 0.81 -4.54 -9.27
CA GLU A 139 0.73 -3.43 -10.23
C GLU A 139 -0.27 -2.36 -9.76
N SER A 140 -1.47 -2.80 -9.36
CA SER A 140 -2.48 -1.93 -8.77
C SER A 140 -1.98 -1.25 -7.50
N ALA A 141 -1.29 -1.98 -6.63
CA ALA A 141 -0.77 -1.46 -5.37
C ALA A 141 0.27 -0.36 -5.58
N VAL A 142 1.21 -0.55 -6.52
CA VAL A 142 2.18 0.47 -6.91
C VAL A 142 1.48 1.72 -7.45
N ALA A 143 0.47 1.52 -8.31
CA ALA A 143 -0.25 2.64 -8.91
C ALA A 143 -1.02 3.46 -7.87
N CYS A 144 -1.83 2.79 -7.04
CA CYS A 144 -2.60 3.42 -5.98
C CYS A 144 -1.69 4.05 -4.92
N GLY A 145 -0.60 3.39 -4.52
CA GLY A 145 0.33 3.92 -3.52
C GLY A 145 1.01 5.21 -3.96
N ARG A 146 1.41 5.31 -5.24
CA ARG A 146 1.95 6.57 -5.76
C ARG A 146 0.92 7.70 -5.71
N PHE A 147 -0.32 7.38 -6.05
CA PHE A 147 -1.40 8.37 -6.03
C PHE A 147 -1.73 8.81 -4.60
N LEU A 148 -1.80 7.86 -3.68
CA LEU A 148 -1.97 8.11 -2.25
C LEU A 148 -0.86 9.03 -1.71
N ALA A 149 0.41 8.77 -2.06
CA ALA A 149 1.52 9.61 -1.65
C ALA A 149 1.34 11.08 -2.12
N HIS A 150 0.83 11.28 -3.35
CA HIS A 150 0.51 12.61 -3.85
C HIS A 150 -0.66 13.27 -3.10
N CYS A 151 -1.74 12.53 -2.82
CA CYS A 151 -2.85 13.07 -2.03
C CYS A 151 -2.39 13.51 -0.63
N LEU A 152 -1.60 12.67 0.05
CA LEU A 152 -1.06 12.98 1.38
C LEU A 152 -0.06 14.14 1.37
N HIS A 153 0.57 14.44 0.24
CA HIS A 153 1.43 15.61 0.10
C HIS A 153 0.64 16.91 -0.10
N LEU A 154 -0.61 16.83 -0.56
CA LEU A 154 -1.43 17.99 -0.91
C LEU A 154 -2.38 18.45 0.22
N ILE A 155 -2.63 17.59 1.22
CA ILE A 155 -3.49 17.87 2.38
C ILE A 155 -2.68 18.24 3.62
#